data_AF-A0A2R3Z3D4-F1
#
_entry.id   AF-A0A2R3Z3D4-F1
#
_cell.length_a   1.000
_cell.length_b   1.000
_cell.length_c   1.000
_cell.angle_alpha   90.00
_cell.angle_beta   90.00
_cell.angle_gamma   90.00
#
_symmetry.space_group_name_H-M   'P 1'
#
loop_
_entity.id
_entity.type
_entity.pdbx_description
1 polymer ?
#
loop_
_entity_poly.entity_id
_entity_poly.type
_entity_poly.pdbx_seq_one_letter_code
_entity_poly.pdbx_strand_id
1 'polypeptide(L)'
;MSFKTSVPILSKEETKKFIKQIDLACRLLDAQVLKWVVEKFDLHELEDSPEFLKDAIDKLEFWKKKESSVQIKTVGSFETKCIACVFGKKVNGYLVSYFEEKPDGFKVHYERQFAVNFLLKEGQLTDIAWCHSFLYKEEMEQVQK
;
A
#
# COMPACT_ATOMS: atom_id res chain seq x y z
N MET A 1 -20.96 -14.49 -1.05
CA MET A 1 -19.63 -14.16 -0.52
C MET A 1 -19.09 -15.40 0.18
N SER A 2 -18.12 -16.09 -0.44
CA SER A 2 -17.46 -17.24 0.17
C SER A 2 -16.43 -16.73 1.16
N PHE A 3 -16.60 -17.02 2.45
CA PHE A 3 -15.54 -16.84 3.44
C PHE A 3 -14.56 -17.99 3.24
N LYS A 4 -13.58 -17.84 2.34
CA LYS A 4 -12.40 -18.70 2.35
C LYS A 4 -11.76 -18.48 3.73
N THR A 5 -11.87 -19.45 4.63
CA THR A 5 -11.09 -19.46 5.88
C THR A 5 -9.64 -19.62 5.47
N SER A 6 -8.97 -18.49 5.26
CA SER A 6 -7.59 -18.46 4.80
C SER A 6 -6.67 -18.99 5.91
N VAL A 7 -5.88 -19.98 5.54
CA VAL A 7 -4.90 -20.61 6.42
C VAL A 7 -3.77 -19.60 6.65
N PRO A 8 -3.27 -19.42 7.89
CA PRO A 8 -2.08 -18.62 8.14
C PRO A 8 -0.91 -19.08 7.28
N ILE A 9 -0.30 -18.15 6.55
CA ILE A 9 0.80 -18.40 5.61
C ILE A 9 2.17 -18.04 6.19
N LEU A 10 2.22 -17.18 7.20
CA LEU A 10 3.45 -16.81 7.91
C LEU A 10 3.29 -17.01 9.43
N SER A 11 4.40 -17.27 10.14
CA SER A 11 4.40 -17.16 11.61
C SER A 11 4.14 -15.72 12.05
N LYS A 12 3.80 -15.51 13.33
CA LYS A 12 3.58 -14.15 13.87
C LYS A 12 4.81 -13.26 13.76
N GLU A 13 6.00 -13.85 13.92
CA GLU A 13 7.25 -13.10 13.83
C GLU A 13 7.58 -12.73 12.39
N GLU A 14 7.44 -13.67 11.46
CA GLU A 14 7.62 -13.42 10.03
C GLU A 14 6.59 -12.41 9.51
N THR A 15 5.34 -12.50 9.95
CA THR A 15 4.29 -11.53 9.62
C THR A 15 4.71 -10.10 10.00
N LYS A 16 5.26 -9.91 11.21
CA LYS A 16 5.76 -8.59 11.65
C LYS A 16 6.94 -8.13 10.79
N LYS A 17 7.87 -9.02 10.43
CA LYS A 17 9.01 -8.70 9.56
C LYS A 17 8.56 -8.34 8.14
N PHE A 18 7.60 -9.09 7.61
CA PHE A 18 7.00 -8.89 6.30
C PHE A 18 6.30 -7.54 6.20
N ILE A 19 5.39 -7.23 7.14
CA ILE A 19 4.65 -5.96 7.15
C ILE A 19 5.62 -4.76 7.19
N LYS A 20 6.68 -4.84 7.99
CA LYS A 20 7.72 -3.78 8.04
C LYS A 20 8.45 -3.60 6.71
N GLN A 21 8.76 -4.69 6.01
CA GLN A 21 9.45 -4.63 4.73
C GLN A 21 8.54 -4.11 3.61
N ILE A 22 7.24 -4.48 3.62
CA ILE A 22 6.25 -3.89 2.72
C ILE A 22 6.07 -2.39 3.00
N ASP A 23 5.96 -1.98 4.26
CA ASP A 23 5.89 -0.55 4.64
C ASP A 23 7.09 0.23 4.11
N LEU A 24 8.30 -0.32 4.25
CA LEU A 24 9.51 0.28 3.68
C LEU A 24 9.42 0.39 2.15
N ALA A 25 9.03 -0.68 1.45
CA ALA A 25 8.91 -0.66 -0.02
C ALA A 25 7.90 0.38 -0.49
N CYS A 26 6.75 0.49 0.18
CA CYS A 26 5.74 1.49 -0.10
C CYS A 26 6.24 2.92 0.16
N ARG A 27 7.04 3.15 1.20
CA ARG A 27 7.63 4.46 1.47
C ARG A 27 8.76 4.84 0.51
N LEU A 28 9.52 3.84 0.07
CA LEU A 28 10.57 4.01 -0.94
C LEU A 28 10.01 4.18 -2.35
N LEU A 29 8.71 3.89 -2.55
CA LEU A 29 8.07 4.02 -3.85
C LEU A 29 8.78 3.15 -4.89
N ASP A 30 9.07 1.90 -4.51
CA ASP A 30 9.85 0.97 -5.31
C ASP A 30 9.14 -0.38 -5.42
N ALA A 31 8.59 -0.66 -6.61
CA ALA A 31 7.90 -1.91 -6.89
C ALA A 31 8.85 -3.11 -6.96
N GLN A 32 10.13 -2.91 -7.28
CA GLN A 32 11.13 -3.99 -7.29
C GLN A 32 11.47 -4.42 -5.86
N VAL A 33 11.61 -3.46 -4.93
CA VAL A 33 11.78 -3.78 -3.50
C VAL A 33 10.56 -4.54 -2.99
N LEU A 34 9.34 -4.10 -3.35
CA LEU A 34 8.11 -4.81 -2.96
C LEU A 34 8.09 -6.25 -3.50
N LYS A 35 8.42 -6.43 -4.78
CA LYS A 35 8.53 -7.76 -5.40
C LYS A 35 9.54 -8.65 -4.69
N TRP A 36 10.73 -8.13 -4.41
CA TRP A 36 11.76 -8.87 -3.68
C TRP A 36 11.29 -9.31 -2.29
N VAL A 37 10.51 -8.47 -1.58
CA VAL A 37 9.92 -8.84 -0.29
C VAL A 37 8.93 -9.99 -0.44
N VAL A 38 8.05 -9.95 -1.45
CA VAL A 38 7.07 -11.03 -1.69
C VAL A 38 7.78 -12.35 -2.02
N GLU A 39 8.82 -12.31 -2.85
CA GLU A 39 9.64 -13.48 -3.19
C GLU A 39 10.40 -14.03 -1.98
N LYS A 40 11.02 -13.16 -1.17
CA LYS A 40 11.81 -13.56 0.01
C LYS A 40 11.03 -14.33 1.07
N PHE A 41 9.72 -14.09 1.16
CA PHE A 41 8.83 -14.78 2.10
C PHE A 41 8.04 -15.92 1.42
N ASP A 42 8.44 -16.33 0.22
CA ASP A 42 7.81 -17.41 -0.57
C ASP A 42 6.31 -17.18 -0.83
N LEU A 43 5.88 -15.92 -0.92
CA LEU A 43 4.47 -15.56 -1.10
C LEU A 43 4.07 -15.40 -2.57
N HIS A 44 5.00 -15.57 -3.51
CA HIS A 44 4.78 -15.34 -4.93
C HIS A 44 3.79 -16.33 -5.57
N GLU A 45 3.58 -17.50 -4.97
CA GLU A 45 2.65 -18.52 -5.44
C GLU A 45 1.21 -18.37 -4.89
N LEU A 46 0.96 -17.37 -4.02
CA LEU A 46 -0.41 -17.08 -3.58
C LEU A 46 -1.26 -16.62 -4.77
N GLU A 47 -2.53 -17.06 -4.78
CA GLU A 47 -3.50 -16.79 -5.84
C GLU A 47 -3.56 -15.28 -6.21
N ASP A 48 -3.52 -14.41 -5.19
CA ASP A 48 -3.69 -12.96 -5.35
C ASP A 48 -2.36 -12.18 -5.46
N SER A 49 -1.21 -12.84 -5.25
CA SER A 49 0.11 -12.20 -5.32
C SER A 49 0.46 -11.63 -6.70
N PRO A 50 0.17 -12.31 -7.84
CA PRO A 50 0.41 -11.75 -9.17
C PRO A 50 -0.35 -10.45 -9.42
N GLU A 51 -1.60 -10.35 -8.99
CA GLU A 51 -2.41 -9.12 -9.11
C GLU A 51 -1.86 -8.01 -8.21
N PHE A 52 -1.53 -8.34 -6.95
CA PHE A 52 -0.88 -7.40 -6.03
C PHE A 52 0.43 -6.83 -6.61
N LEU A 53 1.30 -7.68 -7.17
CA LEU A 53 2.56 -7.25 -7.79
C LEU A 53 2.35 -6.45 -9.08
N LYS A 54 1.37 -6.82 -9.90
CA LYS A 54 1.03 -6.09 -11.12
C LYS A 54 0.61 -4.66 -10.80
N ASP A 55 -0.27 -4.49 -9.82
CA ASP A 55 -0.77 -3.18 -9.39
C ASP A 55 0.31 -2.33 -8.71
N ALA A 56 1.34 -2.97 -8.14
CA ALA A 56 2.44 -2.28 -7.47
C ALA A 56 3.16 -1.30 -8.39
N ILE A 57 3.33 -1.61 -9.68
CA ILE A 57 3.97 -0.70 -10.64
C ILE A 57 3.15 0.58 -10.79
N ASP A 58 1.84 0.49 -10.90
CA ASP A 58 1.00 1.68 -11.08
C ASP A 58 0.82 2.49 -9.79
N LYS A 59 0.92 1.85 -8.61
CA LYS A 59 0.90 2.55 -7.32
C LYS A 59 2.24 3.17 -6.98
N LEU A 60 3.34 2.45 -7.21
CA LEU A 60 4.67 2.77 -6.70
C LEU A 60 5.65 3.30 -7.76
N GLU A 61 5.33 3.24 -9.05
CA GLU A 61 6.25 3.70 -10.10
C GLU A 61 5.59 4.69 -11.07
N PHE A 62 4.39 5.17 -10.76
CA PHE A 62 3.69 6.17 -11.55
C PHE A 62 4.55 7.41 -11.88
N TRP A 63 5.37 7.85 -10.94
CA TRP A 63 6.30 8.98 -11.11
C TRP A 63 7.43 8.69 -12.10
N LYS A 64 7.88 7.43 -12.23
CA LYS A 64 8.92 7.06 -13.21
C LYS A 64 8.43 7.30 -14.64
N LYS A 65 7.12 7.14 -14.89
CA LYS A 65 6.47 7.39 -16.19
C LYS A 65 6.31 8.88 -16.53
N LYS A 66 6.50 9.78 -15.56
CA LYS A 66 6.24 11.22 -15.67
C LYS A 66 7.49 12.07 -16.01
N GLU A 67 8.59 11.42 -16.40
CA GLU A 67 9.88 12.01 -16.86
C GLU A 67 10.23 13.41 -16.32
N SER A 68 11.20 13.51 -15.41
CA SER A 68 11.88 14.74 -14.92
C SER A 68 11.01 15.85 -14.30
N SER A 69 9.71 15.89 -14.56
CA SER A 69 8.78 16.96 -14.16
C SER A 69 8.28 16.80 -12.73
N VAL A 70 8.45 15.61 -12.15
CA VAL A 70 7.94 15.26 -10.81
C VAL A 70 9.05 15.32 -9.77
N GLN A 71 8.84 16.12 -8.73
CA GLN A 71 9.68 16.17 -7.55
C GLN A 71 8.90 15.66 -6.33
N ILE A 72 9.21 14.44 -5.88
CA ILE A 72 8.66 13.89 -4.63
C ILE A 72 9.19 14.73 -3.46
N LYS A 73 8.29 15.15 -2.57
CA LYS A 73 8.63 15.94 -1.37
C LYS A 73 8.59 15.09 -0.13
N THR A 74 7.47 14.40 0.09
CA THR A 74 7.26 13.59 1.29
C THR A 74 6.51 12.32 0.96
N VAL A 75 6.88 11.24 1.65
CA VAL A 75 6.15 9.99 1.66
C VAL A 75 5.91 9.61 3.11
N GLY A 76 4.65 9.54 3.50
CA GLY A 76 4.24 9.25 4.88
C GLY A 76 3.25 8.09 4.91
N SER A 77 3.32 7.29 5.98
CA SER A 77 2.31 6.28 6.29
C SER A 77 1.28 6.84 7.26
N PHE A 78 0.04 6.34 7.23
CA PHE A 78 -0.97 6.61 8.24
C PHE A 78 -1.86 5.38 8.46
N GLU A 79 -2.43 5.24 9.65
CA GLU A 79 -3.45 4.22 9.90
C GLU A 79 -4.78 4.70 9.30
N THR A 80 -5.45 3.85 8.55
CA THR A 80 -6.78 4.13 8.01
C THR A 80 -7.69 2.90 8.07
N LYS A 81 -8.93 3.04 7.62
CA LYS A 81 -9.96 2.00 7.62
C LYS A 81 -10.50 1.78 6.21
N CYS A 82 -10.72 0.53 5.86
CA CYS A 82 -11.44 0.16 4.64
C CYS A 82 -12.93 0.49 4.82
N ILE A 83 -13.50 1.28 3.91
CA ILE A 83 -14.91 1.71 3.91
C ILE A 83 -15.83 0.56 3.47
N ALA A 84 -15.34 -0.32 2.59
CA ALA A 84 -16.12 -1.42 2.03
C ALA A 84 -16.17 -2.66 2.95
N CYS A 85 -15.30 -2.75 3.96
CA CYS A 85 -15.35 -3.83 4.93
C CYS A 85 -16.37 -3.54 6.03
N VAL A 86 -17.26 -4.49 6.33
CA VAL A 86 -18.35 -4.37 7.32
C VAL A 86 -17.88 -3.84 8.70
N PHE A 87 -16.62 -4.06 9.07
CA PHE A 87 -16.06 -3.64 10.35
C PHE A 87 -15.08 -2.46 10.28
N GLY A 88 -14.93 -1.79 9.14
CA GLY A 88 -13.96 -0.71 9.01
C GLY A 88 -12.53 -1.19 9.27
N LYS A 89 -12.18 -2.35 8.69
CA LYS A 89 -10.93 -3.05 8.99
C LYS A 89 -9.73 -2.10 8.82
N LYS A 90 -8.80 -2.13 9.79
CA LYS A 90 -7.56 -1.36 9.73
C LYS A 90 -6.75 -1.73 8.48
N VAL A 91 -6.31 -0.73 7.75
CA VAL A 91 -5.42 -0.83 6.59
C VAL A 91 -4.33 0.23 6.71
N ASN A 92 -3.20 0.01 6.04
CA ASN A 92 -2.08 0.95 6.07
C ASN A 92 -2.17 1.87 4.85
N GLY A 93 -2.43 3.15 5.10
CA GLY A 93 -2.45 4.19 4.08
C GLY A 93 -1.07 4.82 3.88
N TYR A 94 -0.81 5.30 2.67
CA TYR A 94 0.39 6.02 2.30
C TYR A 94 -0.02 7.29 1.56
N LEU A 95 0.56 8.42 1.96
CA LEU A 95 0.40 9.73 1.33
C LEU A 95 1.72 10.13 0.69
N VAL A 96 1.66 10.41 -0.61
CA VAL A 96 2.78 10.93 -1.40
C VAL A 96 2.43 12.35 -1.81
N SER A 97 3.24 13.31 -1.36
CA SER A 97 3.14 14.71 -1.77
C SER A 97 4.28 15.05 -2.72
N TYR A 98 3.96 15.68 -3.85
CA TYR A 98 4.91 15.96 -4.92
C TYR A 98 4.55 17.23 -5.69
N PHE A 99 5.53 17.82 -6.35
CA PHE A 99 5.30 18.88 -7.33
C PHE A 99 5.43 18.31 -8.73
N GLU A 100 4.59 18.78 -9.65
CA GLU A 100 4.75 18.58 -11.09
C GLU A 100 4.98 19.95 -11.75
N GLU A 101 6.07 20.08 -12.50
CA GLU A 101 6.33 21.26 -13.33
C GLU A 101 5.56 21.14 -14.64
N LYS A 102 4.76 22.18 -14.95
CA LYS A 102 3.94 22.24 -16.16
C LYS A 102 4.71 22.91 -17.30
N PRO A 103 4.34 22.67 -18.57
CA PRO A 103 5.06 23.21 -19.72
C PRO A 103 5.16 24.74 -19.78
N ASP A 104 4.23 25.43 -19.13
CA ASP A 104 4.17 26.89 -18.98
C ASP A 104 4.95 27.43 -17.77
N GLY A 105 5.67 26.57 -17.04
CA GLY A 105 6.55 26.93 -15.93
C GLY A 105 5.89 26.97 -14.55
N PHE A 106 4.58 26.71 -14.45
CA PHE A 106 3.93 26.61 -13.14
C PHE A 106 4.28 25.30 -12.44
N LYS A 107 4.42 25.36 -11.12
CA LYS A 107 4.58 24.18 -10.25
C LYS A 107 3.29 23.92 -9.51
N VAL A 108 2.69 22.76 -9.75
CA VAL A 108 1.44 22.37 -9.08
C VAL A 108 1.77 21.34 -8.00
N HIS A 109 1.29 21.58 -6.79
CA HIS A 109 1.38 20.63 -5.69
C HIS A 109 0.26 19.60 -5.82
N TYR A 110 0.63 18.32 -5.75
CA TYR A 110 -0.30 17.20 -5.80
C TYR A 110 -0.08 16.29 -4.60
N GLU A 111 -1.18 15.64 -4.22
CA GLU A 111 -1.18 14.59 -3.22
C GLU A 111 -1.83 13.35 -3.80
N ARG A 112 -1.22 12.20 -3.55
CA ARG A 112 -1.74 10.90 -3.96
C ARG A 112 -1.72 9.97 -2.78
N GLN A 113 -2.81 9.24 -2.60
CA GLN A 113 -2.96 8.26 -1.54
C GLN A 113 -3.21 6.85 -2.10
N PHE A 114 -2.68 5.85 -1.41
CA PHE A 114 -2.96 4.43 -1.66
C PHE A 114 -2.88 3.65 -0.36
N ALA A 115 -3.45 2.45 -0.30
CA ALA A 115 -3.46 1.65 0.92
C ALA A 115 -3.23 0.16 0.66
N VAL A 116 -2.57 -0.49 1.62
CA VAL A 116 -2.34 -1.94 1.66
C VAL A 116 -3.17 -2.55 2.78
N ASN A 117 -3.87 -3.63 2.45
CA ASN A 117 -4.65 -4.43 3.37
C ASN A 117 -3.90 -5.73 3.69
N PHE A 118 -3.53 -5.91 4.96
CA PHE A 118 -3.01 -7.19 5.45
C PHE A 118 -4.15 -7.96 6.12
N LEU A 119 -4.51 -9.12 5.58
CA LEU A 119 -5.44 -10.04 6.24
C LEU A 119 -4.68 -10.86 7.26
N LEU A 120 -5.09 -10.71 8.53
CA LEU A 120 -4.45 -11.35 9.65
C LEU A 120 -5.44 -12.23 10.39
N LYS A 121 -5.00 -13.42 10.77
CA LYS A 121 -5.69 -14.30 11.72
C LYS A 121 -4.76 -14.55 12.90
N GLU A 122 -5.18 -14.15 14.10
CA GLU A 122 -4.38 -14.27 15.33
C GLU A 122 -2.96 -13.65 15.26
N GLY A 123 -2.79 -12.62 14.43
CA GLY A 123 -1.50 -11.94 14.21
C GLY A 123 -0.60 -12.61 13.17
N GLN A 124 -1.12 -13.60 12.45
CA GLN A 124 -0.44 -14.25 11.33
C GLN A 124 -1.05 -13.78 10.01
N LEU A 125 -0.21 -13.53 9.02
CA LEU A 125 -0.65 -13.20 7.67
C LEU A 125 -1.45 -14.37 7.11
N THR A 126 -2.56 -14.07 6.45
CA THR A 126 -3.36 -15.02 5.69
C THR A 126 -3.53 -14.57 4.24
N ASP A 127 -3.45 -13.26 3.97
CA ASP A 127 -3.60 -12.68 2.64
C ASP A 127 -3.09 -11.21 2.60
N ILE A 128 -2.76 -10.70 1.42
CA ILE A 128 -2.34 -9.32 1.15
C ILE A 128 -2.99 -8.79 -0.12
N ALA A 129 -3.54 -7.58 -0.05
CA ALA A 129 -4.13 -6.92 -1.21
C ALA A 129 -3.98 -5.40 -1.16
N TRP A 130 -4.11 -4.74 -2.30
CA TRP A 130 -4.36 -3.30 -2.34
C TRP A 130 -5.77 -3.00 -1.84
N CYS A 131 -5.93 -1.93 -1.08
CA CYS A 131 -7.24 -1.44 -0.69
C CYS A 131 -7.65 -0.30 -1.62
N HIS A 132 -8.76 -0.50 -2.34
CA HIS A 132 -9.30 0.49 -3.28
C HIS A 132 -10.38 1.40 -2.66
N SER A 133 -10.87 1.06 -1.47
CA SER A 133 -11.94 1.79 -0.79
C SER A 133 -11.57 1.99 0.68
N PHE A 134 -10.74 3.00 0.93
CA PHE A 134 -10.25 3.37 2.26
C PHE A 134 -10.49 4.86 2.51
N LEU A 135 -10.54 5.25 3.79
CA LEU A 135 -10.63 6.65 4.16
C LEU A 135 -9.30 7.36 3.89
N TYR A 136 -9.33 8.48 3.20
CA TYR A 136 -8.19 9.35 3.05
C TYR A 136 -7.77 9.93 4.41
N LYS A 137 -6.52 10.39 4.48
CA LYS A 137 -5.94 10.94 5.71
C LYS A 137 -6.83 12.03 6.32
N GLU A 138 -7.36 12.91 5.50
CA GLU A 138 -8.22 14.04 5.90
C GLU A 138 -9.57 13.57 6.44
N GLU A 139 -10.10 12.47 5.91
CA GLU A 139 -11.35 11.85 6.39
C GLU A 139 -11.11 11.14 7.74
N MET A 140 -9.95 10.51 7.91
CA MET A 140 -9.55 9.89 9.18
C MET A 140 -9.43 10.92 10.31
N GLU A 141 -8.97 12.14 10.03
CA GLU A 141 -8.92 13.24 11.00
C GLU A 141 -10.31 13.69 11.48
N GLN A 142 -11.35 13.50 10.67
CA GLN A 142 -12.74 13.85 11.02
C GLN A 142 -13.40 12.77 11.87
N VAL A 143 -13.05 11.49 11.64
CA VAL A 143 -13.59 10.35 12.40
C VAL A 143 -12.96 10.22 13.79
N GLN A 144 -11.81 10.86 14.03
CA GLN A 144 -11.11 10.84 15.32
C GLN A 144 -11.52 11.98 16.28
N LYS A 145 -12.41 12.88 15.85
CA LYS A 145 -13.00 13.92 16.69
C LYS A 145 -14.28 13.42 17.35
#